data_AF-G8XBM5-F1
#
_entry.id   AF-G8XBM5-F1
#
_cell.length_a   1.000
_cell.length_b   1.000
_cell.length_c   1.000
_cell.angle_alpha   90.00
_cell.angle_beta   90.00
_cell.angle_gamma   90.00
#
_symmetry.space_group_name_H-M   'P 1'
#
loop_
_entity.id
_entity.type
_entity.pdbx_description
1 polymer ?
#
loop_
_entity_poly.entity_id
_entity_poly.type
_entity_poly.pdbx_seq_one_letter_code
_entity_poly.pdbx_strand_id
1 'polypeptide(L)'
;MEHNYIANHFLDQIIRFPSSPALNYGDVESKKDFVNKKRLCLKEIRETSHCLRIIEKPKSYLFDLEVNQTKNESNQLISIVVVSIPTAKDNSEIKNC
;
A
#
# COMPACT_ATOMS: atom_id res chain seq x y z
N MET A 1 -9.47 25.98 12.94
CA MET A 1 -8.65 25.39 11.86
C MET A 1 -9.37 25.65 10.56
N GLU A 2 -8.69 26.22 9.57
CA GLU A 2 -9.23 26.41 8.22
C GLU A 2 -9.72 25.05 7.68
N HIS A 3 -10.96 24.98 7.20
CA HIS A 3 -11.53 23.76 6.59
C HIS A 3 -10.96 23.58 5.18
N ASN A 4 -9.72 23.13 5.09
CA ASN A 4 -9.13 22.72 3.82
C ASN A 4 -9.57 21.28 3.52
N TYR A 5 -10.71 21.15 2.81
CA TYR A 5 -11.29 19.86 2.42
C TYR A 5 -10.30 18.96 1.67
N ILE A 6 -9.43 19.56 0.86
CA ILE A 6 -8.41 18.84 0.09
C ILE A 6 -7.35 18.27 1.02
N ALA A 7 -6.84 19.07 1.96
CA ALA A 7 -5.85 18.62 2.94
C ALA A 7 -6.42 17.51 3.85
N ASN A 8 -7.65 17.66 4.34
CA ASN A 8 -8.31 16.65 5.17
C ASN A 8 -8.54 15.35 4.40
N HIS A 9 -8.97 15.43 3.14
CA HIS A 9 -9.13 14.25 2.29
C HIS A 9 -7.81 13.47 2.14
N PHE A 10 -6.69 14.17 1.91
CA PHE A 10 -5.39 13.52 1.81
C PHE A 10 -4.90 12.94 3.14
N LEU A 11 -5.13 13.63 4.26
CA LEU A 11 -4.82 13.12 5.60
C LEU A 11 -5.61 11.84 5.89
N ASP A 12 -6.89 11.78 5.55
CA ASP A 12 -7.72 10.58 5.70
C ASP A 12 -7.21 9.41 4.83
N GLN A 13 -6.71 9.69 3.63
CA GLN A 13 -6.06 8.67 2.79
C GLN A 13 -4.76 8.16 3.42
N ILE A 14 -3.94 9.05 4.00
CA ILE A 14 -2.66 8.70 4.62
C ILE A 14 -2.85 7.91 5.91
N ILE A 15 -3.81 8.28 6.76
CA ILE A 15 -4.05 7.61 8.05
C ILE A 15 -4.64 6.21 7.87
N ARG A 16 -5.46 6.00 6.83
CA ARG A 16 -6.09 4.70 6.53
C ARG A 16 -5.15 3.71 5.84
N PHE A 17 -4.04 4.20 5.28
CA PHE A 17 -3.08 3.41 4.52
C PHE A 17 -2.49 2.22 5.27
N PRO A 18 -1.95 2.31 6.51
CA PRO A 18 -1.29 1.17 7.13
C PRO A 18 -2.28 0.09 7.60
N SER A 19 -3.51 0.47 7.92
CA SER A 19 -4.50 -0.42 8.51
C SER A 19 -5.19 -1.32 7.48
N SER A 20 -5.58 -0.79 6.33
CA SER A 20 -6.33 -1.59 5.33
C SER A 20 -5.54 -2.77 4.74
N PRO A 21 -4.29 -2.58 4.25
CA PRO A 21 -3.47 -3.67 3.73
C PRO A 21 -3.09 -4.68 4.82
N ALA A 22 -2.86 -4.24 6.06
CA ALA A 22 -2.53 -5.12 7.18
C ALA A 22 -3.70 -6.03 7.55
N LEU A 23 -4.92 -5.48 7.61
CA LEU A 23 -6.15 -6.24 7.88
C LEU A 23 -6.43 -7.24 6.74
N ASN A 24 -6.34 -6.79 5.49
CA ASN A 24 -6.53 -7.66 4.32
C ASN A 24 -5.46 -8.74 4.18
N TYR A 25 -4.25 -8.53 4.72
CA TYR A 25 -3.20 -9.54 4.72
C TYR A 25 -3.39 -10.61 5.80
N GLY A 26 -3.87 -10.22 6.98
CA GLY A 26 -4.10 -11.14 8.11
C GLY A 26 -5.36 -11.99 7.96
N ASP A 27 -6.37 -11.46 7.28
CA ASP A 27 -7.59 -12.19 6.96
C ASP A 27 -7.46 -12.90 5.62
N VAL A 28 -6.87 -14.10 5.56
CA VAL A 28 -6.78 -14.89 4.33
C VAL A 28 -7.36 -16.28 4.58
N GLU A 29 -8.41 -16.63 3.84
CA GLU A 29 -9.13 -17.89 4.07
C GLU A 29 -8.77 -19.00 3.07
N SER A 30 -8.19 -18.65 1.92
CA SER A 30 -7.80 -19.64 0.89
C SER A 30 -6.68 -19.13 -0.03
N LYS A 31 -6.07 -20.02 -0.81
CA LYS A 31 -5.05 -19.63 -1.82
C LYS A 31 -5.60 -18.67 -2.89
N LYS A 32 -6.85 -18.85 -3.32
CA LYS A 32 -7.51 -17.96 -4.28
C LYS A 32 -7.77 -16.59 -3.64
N ASP A 33 -8.22 -16.60 -2.38
CA ASP A 33 -8.46 -15.39 -1.59
C ASP A 33 -7.16 -14.62 -1.33
N PHE A 34 -6.05 -15.33 -1.03
CA PHE A 34 -4.72 -14.76 -0.86
C PHE A 34 -4.33 -13.90 -2.06
N VAL A 35 -4.43 -14.43 -3.28
CA VAL A 35 -4.06 -13.68 -4.49
C VAL A 35 -4.97 -12.46 -4.70
N ASN A 36 -6.27 -12.59 -4.42
CA ASN A 36 -7.23 -11.49 -4.59
C ASN A 36 -7.02 -10.38 -3.54
N LYS A 37 -6.86 -10.74 -2.27
CA LYS A 37 -6.58 -9.80 -1.18
C LYS A 37 -5.23 -9.12 -1.34
N LYS A 38 -4.20 -9.83 -1.83
CA LYS A 38 -2.91 -9.23 -2.20
C LYS A 38 -3.02 -8.20 -3.33
N ARG A 39 -3.87 -8.44 -4.33
CA ARG A 39 -4.16 -7.43 -5.37
C ARG A 39 -4.87 -6.21 -4.81
N LEU A 40 -5.78 -6.40 -3.84
CA LEU A 40 -6.44 -5.31 -3.14
C LEU A 40 -5.43 -4.48 -2.34
N CYS A 41 -4.59 -5.12 -1.51
CA CYS A 41 -3.49 -4.45 -0.79
C CYS A 41 -2.60 -3.66 -1.76
N LEU A 42 -2.24 -4.24 -2.91
CA LEU A 42 -1.41 -3.57 -3.92
C LEU A 42 -2.09 -2.33 -4.51
N LYS A 43 -3.42 -2.38 -4.71
CA LYS A 43 -4.20 -1.23 -5.20
C LYS A 43 -4.19 -0.10 -4.17
N GLU A 44 -4.43 -0.41 -2.90
CA GLU A 44 -4.45 0.56 -1.81
C GLU A 44 -3.07 1.24 -1.62
N ILE A 45 -1.99 0.47 -1.58
CA ILE A 45 -0.63 1.03 -1.44
C ILE A 45 -0.27 1.94 -2.64
N ARG A 46 -0.73 1.60 -3.86
CA ARG A 46 -0.51 2.43 -5.05
C ARG A 46 -1.31 3.73 -5.03
N GLU A 47 -2.54 3.73 -4.52
CA GLU A 47 -3.35 4.94 -4.36
C GLU A 47 -2.67 5.91 -3.37
N THR A 48 -2.12 5.41 -2.26
CA THR A 48 -1.35 6.21 -1.30
C THR A 48 -0.08 6.79 -1.93
N SER A 49 0.67 6.00 -2.71
CA SER A 49 1.86 6.47 -3.42
C SER A 49 1.54 7.65 -4.37
N HIS A 50 0.38 7.61 -5.04
CA HIS A 50 -0.10 8.72 -5.86
C HIS A 50 -0.46 9.96 -5.02
N CYS A 51 -1.11 9.78 -3.86
CA CYS A 51 -1.41 10.87 -2.95
C CYS A 51 -0.14 11.57 -2.45
N LEU A 52 0.89 10.81 -2.06
CA LEU A 52 2.18 11.36 -1.65
C LEU A 52 2.85 12.17 -2.77
N ARG A 53 2.75 11.72 -4.03
CA ARG A 53 3.26 12.46 -5.19
C ARG A 53 2.49 13.77 -5.44
N ILE A 54 1.20 13.84 -5.11
CA ILE A 54 0.42 15.08 -5.20
C ILE A 54 0.84 16.07 -4.11
N ILE A 55 1.09 15.57 -2.90
CA ILE A 55 1.54 16.37 -1.75
C ILE A 55 2.96 16.91 -1.98
N GLU A 56 3.82 16.17 -2.67
CA GLU A 56 5.19 16.58 -3.02
C GLU A 56 5.24 17.71 -4.06
N LYS A 57 4.21 17.88 -4.91
CA LYS A 57 4.21 18.89 -5.98
C LYS A 57 4.35 20.33 -5.49
N PRO A 58 3.57 20.80 -4.51
CA PRO A 58 3.89 22.06 -3.85
C PRO A 58 5.18 21.83 -3.04
N LYS A 59 6.33 22.34 -3.53
CA LYS A 59 7.64 22.30 -2.84
C LYS A 59 7.60 23.07 -1.50
N SER A 60 6.82 22.58 -0.56
CA SER A 60 6.82 23.03 0.82
C SER A 60 7.92 22.26 1.52
N TYR A 61 9.07 22.91 1.71
CA TYR A 61 10.27 22.39 2.36
C TYR A 61 10.04 21.77 3.75
N LEU A 62 8.84 21.90 4.32
CA LEU A 62 8.49 21.45 5.67
C LEU A 62 8.28 19.94 5.81
N PHE A 63 8.11 19.18 4.72
CA PHE A 63 7.78 17.75 4.79
C PHE A 63 8.57 16.86 3.81
N ASP A 64 9.61 17.39 3.17
CA ASP A 64 10.35 16.66 2.13
C ASP A 64 10.99 15.38 2.68
N LEU A 65 11.46 15.37 3.93
CA LEU A 65 12.09 14.19 4.53
C LEU A 65 11.06 13.10 4.80
N GLU A 66 9.96 13.43 5.49
CA GLU A 66 8.90 12.51 5.87
C GLU A 66 8.21 11.94 4.63
N VAL A 67 7.87 12.78 3.64
CA VAL A 67 7.25 12.34 2.39
C VAL A 67 8.16 11.37 1.64
N ASN A 68 9.47 11.64 1.59
CA ASN A 68 10.42 10.74 0.94
C ASN A 68 10.61 9.42 1.71
N GLN A 69 10.63 9.46 3.05
CA GLN A 69 10.65 8.26 3.88
C GLN A 69 9.39 7.41 3.66
N THR A 70 8.20 8.00 3.74
CA THR A 70 6.93 7.28 3.51
C THR A 70 6.83 6.73 2.09
N LYS A 71 7.33 7.44 1.08
CA LYS A 71 7.43 6.93 -0.30
C LYS A 71 8.34 5.71 -0.38
N ASN A 72 9.48 5.73 0.30
CA ASN A 72 10.42 4.61 0.32
C ASN A 72 9.79 3.38 0.99
N GLU A 73 9.18 3.54 2.17
CA GLU A 73 8.44 2.48 2.87
C GLU A 73 7.32 1.90 2.01
N SER A 74 6.53 2.77 1.35
CA SER A 74 5.47 2.35 0.43
C SER A 74 6.02 1.49 -0.72
N ASN A 75 7.18 1.85 -1.28
CA ASN A 75 7.83 1.06 -2.34
C ASN A 75 8.33 -0.29 -1.83
N GLN A 76 8.88 -0.35 -0.61
CA GLN A 76 9.29 -1.59 0.02
C GLN A 76 8.10 -2.52 0.24
N LEU A 77 6.96 -1.99 0.73
CA LEU A 77 5.72 -2.73 0.90
C LEU A 77 5.17 -3.23 -0.44
N ILE A 78 5.19 -2.41 -1.50
CA ILE A 78 4.83 -2.85 -2.85
C ILE A 78 5.71 -4.03 -3.27
N SER A 79 7.03 -3.94 -3.08
CA SER A 79 7.97 -5.01 -3.44
C SER A 79 7.62 -6.32 -2.72
N ILE A 80 7.38 -6.26 -1.41
CA ILE A 80 6.98 -7.42 -0.60
C ILE A 80 5.66 -8.02 -1.13
N VAL A 81 4.65 -7.19 -1.35
CA VAL A 81 3.32 -7.64 -1.82
C VAL A 81 3.42 -8.24 -3.22
N VAL A 82 4.13 -7.58 -4.14
CA VAL A 82 4.29 -8.04 -5.53
C VAL A 82 5.04 -9.36 -5.60
N VAL A 83 6.13 -9.52 -4.84
CA VAL A 83 6.88 -10.80 -4.80
C VAL A 83 6.06 -11.91 -4.17
N SER A 84 5.20 -11.61 -3.18
CA SER A 84 4.36 -12.63 -2.53
C SER A 84 3.26 -13.23 -3.42
N ILE A 85 2.85 -12.54 -4.49
CA ILE A 85 1.80 -13.01 -5.42
C ILE A 85 2.23 -14.23 -6.26
N PRO A 86 3.37 -14.22 -6.98
CA PRO A 86 3.84 -15.36 -7.75
C PRO A 86 4.31 -16.53 -6.88
N THR A 87 4.86 -16.30 -5.68
CA THR A 87 5.28 -17.40 -4.77
C THR A 87 4.10 -18.31 -4.36
N ALA A 88 2.88 -17.76 -4.32
CA ALA A 88 1.66 -18.55 -4.06
C ALA A 88 1.17 -19.35 -5.28
N LYS A 89 1.55 -18.95 -6.51
CA LYS A 89 1.26 -19.71 -7.74
C LYS A 89 2.22 -20.88 -7.91
N ASP A 90 3.51 -20.70 -7.63
CA ASP A 90 4.50 -21.76 -7.84
C ASP A 90 4.37 -22.90 -6.80
N ASN A 91 3.88 -22.61 -5.58
CA ASN A 91 3.53 -23.63 -4.59
C ASN A 91 2.22 -24.40 -4.88
N SER A 92 1.61 -24.22 -6.06
CA SER A 92 0.57 -25.13 -6.56
C SER A 92 1.15 -26.30 -7.35
N GLU A 93 2.45 -26.28 -7.67
CA GLU A 93 3.18 -27.35 -8.35
C GLU A 93 4.28 -27.99 -7.47
N ILE A 94 4.15 -27.94 -6.14
CA ILE A 94 4.89 -28.91 -5.32
C ILE A 94 4.27 -30.29 -5.57
N LYS A 95 4.95 -31.00 -6.47
CA LYS A 95 4.77 -32.39 -6.85
C LYS A 95 4.48 -33.25 -5.63
N ASN A 96 3.50 -34.13 -5.78
CA ASN A 96 3.48 -35.40 -5.09
C ASN A 96 4.84 -36.09 -5.30
N CYS A 97 5.66 -36.12 -4.25
CA CYS A 97 6.68 -37.13 -3.99
C CYS A 97 6.61 -37.44 -2.49
#